data_AF-A0A7M7P9T5-F1
#
_entry.id   AF-A0A7M7P9T5-F1
#
_cell.length_a   1.000
_cell.length_b   1.000
_cell.length_c   1.000
_cell.angle_alpha   90.00
_cell.angle_beta   90.00
_cell.angle_gamma   90.00
#
_symmetry.space_group_name_H-M   'P 1'
#
loop_
_entity.id
_entity.type
_entity.pdbx_description
1 polymer ?
#
loop_
_entity_poly.entity_id
_entity_poly.type
_entity_poly.pdbx_seq_one_letter_code
_entity_poly.pdbx_strand_id
1 'polypeptide(L)'
;MRIKRNADAPNLDQAATEACRDPSEGELYEMLHGQTIAGSGTEIQHSYLNNTCPRSLLERNQEPLESRALCPFVMETDTDVERYPQDILSARCACRDCINPYNNGFITNPGVDCMPVVREMETLRRGQCVGGVYRYEKQRTKVPVACVCARRLAV
;
A
#
# COMPACT_ATOMS: atom_id res chain seq x y z
N MET A 1 8.73 39.45 -66.79
CA MET A 1 9.32 39.42 -65.43
C MET A 1 8.47 38.44 -64.61
N ARG A 2 8.92 37.28 -64.06
CA ARG A 2 10.19 36.95 -63.35
C ARG A 2 10.39 37.98 -62.22
N ILE A 3 10.28 37.71 -60.91
CA ILE A 3 10.91 36.71 -60.02
C ILE A 3 10.07 36.72 -58.69
N LYS A 4 9.92 35.71 -57.81
CA LYS A 4 10.58 34.40 -57.53
C LYS A 4 9.55 33.38 -56.93
N ARG A 5 10.02 32.36 -56.20
CA ARG A 5 9.36 31.65 -55.07
C ARG A 5 10.28 31.76 -53.84
N ASN A 6 9.75 31.49 -52.65
CA ASN A 6 10.36 30.87 -51.45
C ASN A 6 9.37 31.03 -50.27
N ALA A 7 9.41 30.29 -49.15
CA ALA A 7 9.79 28.90 -48.84
C ALA A 7 9.54 28.73 -47.33
N ASP A 8 9.01 27.57 -46.91
CA ASP A 8 9.15 26.93 -45.59
C ASP A 8 8.84 27.70 -44.29
N ALA A 9 7.74 27.29 -43.63
CA ALA A 9 7.64 26.69 -42.28
C ALA A 9 8.46 27.27 -41.08
N PRO A 10 7.97 27.16 -39.81
CA PRO A 10 7.06 26.11 -39.34
C PRO A 10 5.83 26.56 -38.53
N ASN A 11 4.91 25.59 -38.41
CA ASN A 11 3.72 25.62 -37.58
C ASN A 11 4.11 25.54 -36.09
N LEU A 12 3.96 26.63 -35.33
CA LEU A 12 3.85 26.54 -33.87
C LEU A 12 2.49 25.91 -33.51
N ASP A 13 2.39 25.37 -32.29
CA ASP A 13 1.15 24.85 -31.67
C ASP A 13 0.66 23.45 -32.11
N GLN A 14 1.60 22.55 -32.47
CA GLN A 14 1.40 21.10 -32.33
C GLN A 14 2.39 20.45 -31.36
N ALA A 15 2.66 21.13 -30.24
CA ALA A 15 3.11 20.48 -29.01
C ALA A 15 1.90 19.88 -28.28
N ALA A 16 1.36 18.78 -28.81
CA ALA A 16 0.49 17.94 -28.01
C ALA A 16 1.31 17.46 -26.79
N THR A 17 0.85 17.75 -25.58
CA THR A 17 1.43 17.17 -24.38
C THR A 17 1.10 15.68 -24.38
N GLU A 18 2.01 14.87 -24.94
CA GLU A 18 1.89 13.41 -24.88
C GLU A 18 1.78 13.01 -23.41
N ALA A 19 0.60 12.50 -23.04
CA ALA A 19 0.33 12.07 -21.68
C ALA A 19 1.27 10.92 -21.36
N CYS A 20 2.15 11.14 -20.38
CA CYS A 20 3.13 10.15 -19.97
C CYS A 20 2.44 8.87 -19.53
N ARG A 21 2.86 7.75 -20.13
CA ARG A 21 2.28 6.44 -19.90
C ARG A 21 3.10 5.69 -18.84
N ASP A 22 2.41 4.95 -17.97
CA ASP A 22 3.08 3.98 -17.11
C ASP A 22 3.52 2.74 -17.94
N PRO A 23 4.63 2.08 -17.57
CA PRO A 23 4.99 0.78 -18.12
C PRO A 23 3.88 -0.25 -17.87
N SER A 24 3.88 -1.36 -18.62
CA SER A 24 2.95 -2.46 -18.38
C SER A 24 3.20 -3.16 -17.04
N GLU A 25 2.16 -3.80 -16.51
CA GLU A 25 2.25 -4.68 -15.32
C GLU A 25 3.42 -5.65 -15.37
N GLY A 26 3.65 -6.30 -16.53
CA GLY A 26 4.76 -7.24 -16.70
C GLY A 26 6.14 -6.59 -16.61
N GLU A 27 6.30 -5.38 -17.17
CA GLU A 27 7.56 -4.62 -17.08
C GLU A 27 7.81 -4.14 -15.65
N LEU A 28 6.78 -3.68 -14.94
CA LEU A 28 6.88 -3.27 -13.52
C LEU A 28 7.18 -4.48 -12.62
N TYR A 29 6.57 -5.63 -12.89
CA TYR A 29 6.87 -6.88 -12.20
C TYR A 29 8.33 -7.31 -12.42
N GLU A 30 8.82 -7.26 -13.66
CA GLU A 30 10.21 -7.60 -14.01
C GLU A 30 11.21 -6.62 -13.36
N MET A 31 10.93 -5.31 -13.39
CA MET A 31 11.73 -4.30 -12.68
C MET A 31 11.79 -4.54 -11.17
N LEU A 32 10.70 -5.05 -10.57
CA LEU A 32 10.64 -5.32 -9.14
C LEU A 32 11.32 -6.64 -8.77
N HIS A 33 11.08 -7.74 -9.48
CA HIS A 33 11.51 -9.08 -9.08
C HIS A 33 12.73 -9.63 -9.84
N GLY A 34 13.13 -8.98 -10.94
CA GLY A 34 14.21 -9.46 -11.82
C GLY A 34 13.87 -10.77 -12.55
N GLN A 35 12.58 -11.09 -12.66
CA GLN A 35 12.08 -12.32 -13.27
C GLN A 35 10.79 -12.02 -14.06
N THR A 36 10.68 -12.61 -15.25
CA THR A 36 9.46 -12.57 -16.06
C THR A 36 8.48 -13.64 -15.58
N ILE A 37 7.38 -13.24 -14.93
CA ILE A 37 6.26 -14.12 -14.64
C ILE A 37 5.06 -13.69 -15.47
N ALA A 38 4.43 -14.64 -16.17
CA ALA A 38 3.13 -14.42 -16.81
C ALA A 38 2.09 -14.17 -15.71
N GLY A 39 1.64 -12.92 -15.59
CA GLY A 39 0.91 -12.43 -14.43
C GLY A 39 -0.35 -13.22 -14.09
N SER A 40 -0.36 -13.85 -12.92
CA SER A 40 -1.60 -14.21 -12.23
C SER A 40 -1.86 -13.15 -11.16
N GLY A 41 -2.41 -12.02 -11.56
CA GLY A 41 -2.90 -11.00 -10.63
C GLY A 41 -4.13 -11.53 -9.89
N THR A 42 -3.92 -12.18 -8.75
CA THR A 42 -5.01 -12.51 -7.83
C THR A 42 -5.41 -11.24 -7.07
N GLU A 43 -6.46 -10.59 -7.52
CA GLU A 43 -7.18 -9.57 -6.77
C GLU A 43 -7.67 -10.19 -5.45
N ILE A 44 -6.97 -9.94 -4.35
CA ILE A 44 -7.33 -10.55 -3.06
C ILE A 44 -8.43 -9.70 -2.41
N GLN A 45 -9.67 -10.07 -2.71
CA GLN A 45 -10.87 -9.38 -2.24
C GLN A 45 -11.07 -9.55 -0.73
N HIS A 46 -10.44 -8.67 0.03
CA HIS A 46 -10.43 -8.67 1.49
C HIS A 46 -11.50 -7.74 2.08
N SER A 47 -12.66 -8.29 2.45
CA SER A 47 -13.70 -7.54 3.18
C SER A 47 -13.64 -7.84 4.68
N TYR A 48 -13.13 -6.89 5.47
CA TYR A 48 -13.02 -7.03 6.94
C TYR A 48 -13.72 -5.88 7.67
N LEU A 49 -14.97 -6.15 8.09
CA LEU A 49 -15.85 -5.18 8.76
C LEU A 49 -15.65 -5.17 10.28
N ASN A 50 -14.77 -4.28 10.78
CA ASN A 50 -15.06 -3.40 11.93
C ASN A 50 -13.90 -2.44 12.22
N ASN A 51 -14.06 -1.16 11.85
CA ASN A 51 -13.01 -0.16 12.05
C ASN A 51 -12.90 0.37 13.49
N THR A 52 -13.55 -0.27 14.46
CA THR A 52 -13.63 0.18 15.86
C THR A 52 -13.22 -0.92 16.83
N CYS A 53 -12.56 -0.51 17.92
CA CYS A 53 -12.20 -1.42 19.02
C CYS A 53 -13.46 -2.12 19.57
N PRO A 54 -13.45 -3.46 19.72
CA PRO A 54 -14.59 -4.21 20.27
C PRO A 54 -15.09 -3.70 21.62
N ARG A 55 -16.42 -3.59 21.79
CA ARG A 55 -17.07 -3.32 23.09
C ARG A 55 -17.35 -4.58 23.92
N SER A 56 -17.66 -5.70 23.25
CA SER A 56 -17.73 -7.03 23.85
C SER A 56 -16.57 -7.89 23.34
N LEU A 57 -15.88 -8.52 24.29
CA LEU A 57 -14.60 -9.20 24.08
C LEU A 57 -14.73 -10.74 24.11
N LEU A 58 -15.92 -11.25 24.43
CA LEU A 58 -16.12 -12.63 24.90
C LEU A 58 -16.72 -13.61 23.87
N GLU A 59 -17.35 -13.13 22.79
CA GLU A 59 -18.17 -13.98 21.89
C GLU A 59 -17.57 -14.24 20.50
N ARG A 60 -16.27 -13.99 20.30
CA ARG A 60 -15.63 -14.06 18.96
C ARG A 60 -15.04 -15.44 18.60
N ASN A 61 -15.53 -16.55 19.14
CA ASN A 61 -14.87 -17.86 18.94
C ASN A 61 -14.95 -18.45 17.52
N GLN A 62 -15.79 -17.88 16.65
CA GLN A 62 -15.90 -18.26 15.23
C GLN A 62 -15.41 -17.16 14.26
N GLU A 63 -14.85 -16.07 14.78
CA GLU A 63 -14.36 -14.94 13.99
C GLU A 63 -12.94 -15.19 13.41
N PRO A 64 -12.50 -14.41 12.40
CA PRO A 64 -11.12 -14.41 11.94
C PRO A 64 -10.09 -14.07 13.05
N LEU A 65 -8.82 -14.45 12.85
CA LEU A 65 -7.75 -14.25 13.84
C LEU A 65 -7.54 -12.77 14.18
N GLU A 66 -7.66 -11.92 13.17
CA GLU A 66 -7.56 -10.46 13.19
C GLU A 66 -8.60 -9.84 14.14
N SER A 67 -9.79 -10.43 14.21
CA SER A 67 -10.89 -10.05 15.13
C SER A 67 -10.75 -10.64 16.54
N ARG A 68 -9.96 -11.70 16.71
CA ARG A 68 -9.82 -12.48 17.97
C ARG A 68 -8.55 -12.19 18.77
N ALA A 69 -7.57 -11.55 18.14
CA ALA A 69 -6.30 -11.21 18.78
C ALA A 69 -6.51 -10.28 20.00
N LEU A 70 -5.60 -10.32 20.97
CA LEU A 70 -5.58 -9.36 22.09
C LEU A 70 -5.37 -7.90 21.61
N CYS A 71 -4.85 -7.75 20.40
CA CYS A 71 -4.81 -6.48 19.68
C CYS A 71 -5.48 -6.68 18.32
N PRO A 72 -6.81 -6.54 18.25
CA PRO A 72 -7.53 -6.73 16.99
C PRO A 72 -7.06 -5.71 15.96
N PHE A 73 -7.07 -6.13 14.70
CA PHE A 73 -6.73 -5.27 13.57
C PHE A 73 -7.66 -5.55 12.40
N VAL A 74 -7.70 -4.60 11.48
CA VAL A 74 -8.32 -4.77 10.16
C VAL A 74 -7.24 -4.67 9.10
N MET A 75 -7.43 -5.37 7.99
CA MET A 75 -6.63 -5.17 6.79
C MET A 75 -7.31 -4.13 5.91
N GLU A 76 -6.55 -3.10 5.52
CA GLU A 76 -7.00 -1.99 4.68
C GLU A 76 -6.08 -1.90 3.46
N THR A 77 -6.63 -1.50 2.31
CA THR A 77 -5.82 -1.26 1.11
C THR A 77 -5.16 0.11 1.20
N ASP A 78 -3.83 0.13 1.27
CA ASP A 78 -3.01 1.32 1.06
C ASP A 78 -2.76 1.51 -0.43
N THR A 79 -3.53 2.41 -1.06
CA THR A 79 -3.42 2.75 -2.49
C THR A 79 -2.50 3.95 -2.69
N ASP A 80 -1.40 3.74 -3.42
CA ASP A 80 -0.47 4.79 -3.84
C ASP A 80 -0.27 4.75 -5.36
N VAL A 81 -0.93 5.67 -6.07
CA VAL A 81 -0.91 5.76 -7.54
C VAL A 81 0.47 6.09 -8.14
N GLU A 82 1.46 6.37 -7.29
CA GLU A 82 2.85 6.63 -7.67
C GLU A 82 3.77 5.45 -7.31
N ARG A 83 3.22 4.28 -6.98
CA ARG A 83 3.96 3.12 -6.51
C ARG A 83 3.58 1.86 -7.30
N TYR A 84 4.50 0.90 -7.36
CA TYR A 84 4.20 -0.47 -7.80
C TYR A 84 4.55 -1.50 -6.72
N PRO A 85 3.63 -2.42 -6.34
CA PRO A 85 2.20 -2.36 -6.65
C PRO A 85 1.56 -1.10 -6.05
N GLN A 86 0.51 -0.59 -6.72
CA GLN A 86 -0.23 0.59 -6.25
C GLN A 86 -0.93 0.27 -4.92
N ASP A 87 -1.69 -0.82 -4.92
CA ASP A 87 -2.41 -1.35 -3.76
C ASP A 87 -1.52 -2.29 -2.95
N ILE A 88 -1.39 -2.00 -1.66
CA ILE A 88 -0.75 -2.88 -0.68
C ILE A 88 -1.73 -3.11 0.48
N LEU A 89 -1.92 -4.38 0.85
CA LEU A 89 -2.73 -4.71 2.02
C LEU A 89 -1.96 -4.43 3.32
N SER A 90 -2.49 -3.55 4.15
CA SER A 90 -1.85 -3.02 5.35
C SER A 90 -2.73 -3.22 6.60
N ALA A 91 -2.13 -3.63 7.72
CA ALA A 91 -2.83 -3.84 8.97
C ALA A 91 -2.97 -2.55 9.80
N ARG A 92 -4.19 -2.16 10.15
CA ARG A 92 -4.46 -1.08 11.11
C ARG A 92 -5.02 -1.65 12.42
N CYS A 93 -4.39 -1.33 13.54
CA CYS A 93 -4.88 -1.73 14.86
C CYS A 93 -6.23 -1.07 15.16
N ALA A 94 -7.21 -1.86 15.61
CA ALA A 94 -8.54 -1.38 15.96
C ALA A 94 -8.61 -0.77 17.37
N CYS A 95 -7.73 -1.21 18.27
CA CYS A 95 -7.60 -0.75 19.66
C CYS A 95 -6.23 -0.08 19.89
N ARG A 96 -6.17 0.81 20.89
CA ARG A 96 -4.92 1.39 21.41
C ARG A 96 -4.30 0.48 22.47
N ASP A 97 -5.08 0.12 23.48
CA ASP A 97 -4.65 -0.75 24.59
C ASP A 97 -5.00 -2.21 24.29
N CYS A 98 -4.24 -3.15 24.85
CA CYS A 98 -4.50 -4.57 24.66
C CYS A 98 -5.76 -5.05 25.39
N ILE A 99 -6.55 -5.90 24.76
CA ILE A 99 -7.66 -6.63 25.38
C ILE A 99 -7.12 -7.61 26.44
N ASN A 100 -7.78 -7.68 27.58
CA ASN A 100 -7.51 -8.67 28.61
C ASN A 100 -8.29 -9.97 28.30
N PRO A 101 -7.64 -11.15 28.19
CA PRO A 101 -8.35 -12.40 27.88
C PRO A 101 -9.21 -12.94 29.03
N TYR A 102 -9.08 -12.38 30.24
CA TYR A 102 -9.75 -12.88 31.45
C TYR A 102 -10.91 -12.01 31.93
N ASN A 103 -11.14 -10.84 31.33
CA ASN A 103 -12.27 -9.95 31.64
C ASN A 103 -12.68 -9.11 30.42
N ASN A 104 -13.86 -8.48 30.47
CA ASN A 104 -14.34 -7.62 29.37
C ASN A 104 -13.73 -6.20 29.43
N GLY A 105 -12.40 -6.10 29.54
CA GLY A 105 -11.65 -4.85 29.67
C GLY A 105 -10.25 -4.90 29.05
N PHE A 106 -9.47 -3.84 29.29
CA PHE A 106 -8.11 -3.68 28.76
C PHE A 106 -7.04 -4.04 29.81
N ILE A 107 -5.84 -4.40 29.35
CA ILE A 107 -4.67 -4.63 30.20
C ILE A 107 -4.09 -3.26 30.59
N THR A 108 -4.28 -2.87 31.85
CA THR A 108 -3.82 -1.57 32.38
C THR A 108 -2.48 -1.65 33.12
N ASN A 109 -2.09 -2.83 33.60
CA ASN A 109 -0.85 -3.09 34.33
C ASN A 109 -0.35 -4.53 34.03
N PRO A 110 0.89 -4.74 33.53
CA PRO A 110 1.87 -3.74 33.13
C PRO A 110 1.40 -2.88 31.95
N GLY A 111 2.03 -1.73 31.75
CA GLY A 111 1.73 -0.83 30.63
C GLY A 111 2.03 -1.48 29.29
N VAL A 112 0.99 -1.81 28.54
CA VAL A 112 1.06 -2.44 27.21
C VAL A 112 0.15 -1.71 26.24
N ASP A 113 0.57 -1.63 24.97
CA ASP A 113 -0.19 -1.05 23.87
C ASP A 113 -0.24 -2.03 22.69
N CYS A 114 -1.26 -1.86 21.86
CA CYS A 114 -1.34 -2.48 20.54
C CYS A 114 -0.46 -1.73 19.55
N MET A 115 0.51 -2.44 19.00
CA MET A 115 1.49 -1.90 18.05
C MET A 115 1.48 -2.69 16.74
N PRO A 116 1.64 -2.02 15.58
CA PRO A 116 1.74 -2.71 14.30
C PRO A 116 3.06 -3.47 14.18
N VAL A 117 3.00 -4.70 13.68
CA VAL A 117 4.17 -5.45 13.21
C VAL A 117 4.47 -5.00 11.80
N VAL A 118 5.58 -4.29 11.60
CA VAL A 118 5.99 -3.76 10.30
C VAL A 118 6.96 -4.71 9.61
N ARG A 119 6.77 -4.93 8.31
CA ARG A 119 7.71 -5.60 7.40
C ARG A 119 8.22 -4.63 6.36
N GLU A 120 9.45 -4.83 5.89
CA GLU A 120 9.95 -4.15 4.69
C GLU A 120 9.60 -4.99 3.46
N MET A 121 8.98 -4.37 2.46
CA MET A 121 8.66 -4.96 1.17
C MET A 121 9.34 -4.14 0.08
N GLU A 122 9.87 -4.79 -0.96
CA GLU A 122 10.34 -4.07 -2.14
C GLU A 122 9.13 -3.54 -2.92
N THR A 123 9.22 -2.30 -3.37
CA THR A 123 8.24 -1.65 -4.26
C THR A 123 8.99 -0.80 -5.27
N LEU A 124 8.33 -0.34 -6.33
CA LEU A 124 8.87 0.69 -7.21
C LEU A 124 8.20 2.04 -6.93
N ARG A 125 8.94 3.15 -7.00
CA ARG A 125 8.39 4.52 -7.00
C ARG A 125 8.41 5.08 -8.41
N ARG A 126 7.30 5.68 -8.83
CA ARG A 126 7.19 6.46 -10.07
C ARG A 126 8.06 7.72 -9.95
N GLY A 127 8.96 7.89 -10.90
CA GLY A 127 9.84 9.04 -11.03
C GLY A 127 9.46 9.90 -12.23
N GLN A 128 10.46 10.48 -12.88
CA GLN A 128 10.27 11.37 -14.01
C GLN A 128 9.80 10.63 -15.27
N CYS A 129 8.97 11.30 -16.07
CA CYS A 129 8.65 10.89 -17.42
C CYS A 129 9.81 11.23 -18.37
N VAL A 130 10.27 10.25 -19.16
CA VAL A 130 11.35 10.41 -20.13
C VAL A 130 10.97 9.69 -21.41
N GLY A 131 10.84 10.42 -22.52
CA GLY A 131 10.44 9.86 -23.81
C GLY A 131 9.00 9.32 -23.82
N GLY A 132 8.08 9.99 -23.11
CA GLY A 132 6.66 9.61 -23.03
C GLY A 132 6.31 8.50 -22.05
N VAL A 133 7.29 7.92 -21.35
CA VAL A 133 7.10 6.83 -20.37
C VAL A 133 7.65 7.23 -19.00
N TYR A 134 6.91 6.91 -17.93
CA TYR A 134 7.40 7.09 -16.56
C TYR A 134 8.52 6.10 -16.22
N ARG A 135 9.61 6.62 -15.66
CA ARG A 135 10.64 5.79 -15.03
C ARG A 135 10.23 5.37 -13.63
N TYR A 136 10.72 4.22 -13.21
CA TYR A 136 10.44 3.65 -11.89
C TYR A 136 11.75 3.24 -11.20
N GLU A 137 11.85 3.49 -9.89
CA GLU A 137 13.02 3.17 -9.08
C GLU A 137 12.65 2.27 -7.91
N LYS A 138 13.46 1.24 -7.63
CA LYS A 138 13.21 0.30 -6.54
C LYS A 138 13.49 0.94 -5.18
N GLN A 139 12.54 0.82 -4.26
CA GLN A 139 12.62 1.28 -2.87
C GLN A 139 12.11 0.20 -1.91
N ARG A 140 12.27 0.43 -0.60
CA ARG A 140 11.65 -0.39 0.45
C ARG A 140 10.50 0.37 1.11
N THR A 141 9.30 -0.22 1.07
CA THR A 141 8.12 0.28 1.76
C THR A 141 7.92 -0.46 3.08
N LYS A 142 7.56 0.27 4.13
CA LYS A 142 7.24 -0.28 5.45
C LYS A 142 5.75 -0.58 5.52
N VAL A 143 5.40 -1.86 5.58
CA VAL A 143 4.02 -2.36 5.54
C VAL A 143 3.67 -2.99 6.89
N PRO A 144 2.72 -2.42 7.65
CA PRO A 144 2.07 -3.13 8.76
C PRO A 144 1.39 -4.41 8.26
N VAL A 145 1.69 -5.57 8.86
CA VAL A 145 1.10 -6.87 8.45
C VAL A 145 0.23 -7.52 9.53
N ALA A 146 0.30 -7.03 10.77
CA ALA A 146 -0.52 -7.46 11.90
C ALA A 146 -0.44 -6.42 13.02
N CYS A 147 -1.22 -6.59 14.09
CA CYS A 147 -0.98 -5.90 15.37
C CYS A 147 -0.71 -6.90 16.50
N VAL A 148 0.14 -6.49 17.44
CA VAL A 148 0.54 -7.29 18.61
C VAL A 148 0.40 -6.47 19.89
N CYS A 149 0.14 -7.18 21.00
CA CYS A 149 0.24 -6.58 22.33
C CYS A 149 1.71 -6.51 22.75
N ALA A 150 2.25 -5.31 22.90
CA ALA A 150 3.64 -5.08 23.25
C ALA A 150 3.75 -4.25 24.54
N ARG A 151 4.83 -4.44 25.31
CA ARG A 151 5.16 -3.53 26.41
C ARG A 151 5.40 -2.13 25.85
N ARG A 152 4.90 -1.11 26.53
CA ARG A 152 5.29 0.28 26.25
C ARG A 152 6.81 0.39 26.39
N LEU A 153 7.45 1.07 25.44
CA LEU A 153 8.81 1.54 25.65
C LEU A 153 8.79 2.51 26.83
N ALA A 154 9.74 2.38 27.75
CA ALA A 154 9.95 3.41 28.76
C ALA A 154 10.45 4.67 28.04
N VAL A 155 9.74 5.78 28.25
CA VAL A 155 10.10 7.13 27.79
C VAL A 155 10.81 7.84 28.93
#